data_AF-A0A9P0FK14-F1
#
_entry.id   AF-A0A9P0FK14-F1
#
_cell.length_a   1.000
_cell.length_b   1.000
_cell.length_c   1.000
_cell.angle_alpha   90.00
_cell.angle_beta   90.00
_cell.angle_gamma   90.00
#
_symmetry.space_group_name_H-M   'P 1'
#
loop_
_entity.id
_entity.type
_entity.pdbx_description
1 polymer ?
#
loop_
_entity_poly.entity_id
_entity_poly.type
_entity_poly.pdbx_seq_one_letter_code
_entity_poly.pdbx_strand_id
1 'polypeptide(L)'
;MSTKCPQLLYLQDDMEVVDKPQRIKKSLFSLQLLQGWYEELYLTETPKVEIKKEKCKNKKKVLVVIIPDFEAFNPEVLQRFILIAYSYINVLPIVIVLGIATSLSTLHTSLPYHVSSKVSVQVFHSKPSTEYLNKVLEDVFFTLDCPFQLGGKVFNLFVDIFLFYDFSVSGFIQNIKYAMLEHFSYGNAMSLCSESKKEIKQLIKKFKHEDCENTRRLLSFRKLVESESYENRIKLLTDDDYFKIVLEEEVFKLRKYIRRLHIFLKALWILVCDLPKAPLGKHLREIYSVGTSQSITKSQEYKECFQLLNFQSKEELCRKIERVIMNVGSIVNVSYNKPNKLQEFVINLKAYLNDMDVENNEEVDVEILTDVTNNMEEPEISGQMDRKQLKEKLLGMSKQTSKQMNRYEQIRQSLLNYLSETFEIYLTKPSSMYFHEICFFNDISIRTHIIGEHRAAIHSALNNPHHYLQCNCCDFPETAIRSCMPDISIAYKLHLECGKLINLYDWLQAFVSIIDPYDDDEDDAKRIIHPELQARFTQAVQELEFLGFIKSSKRKADHVTRTTWGG
;
A
#
# COMPACT_ATOMS: atom_id res chain seq x y z
N MET A 1 -20.00 28.14 17.05
CA MET A 1 -21.23 27.46 16.58
C MET A 1 -20.84 26.04 16.20
N SER A 2 -21.40 25.08 16.92
CA SER A 2 -21.16 23.64 16.79
C SER A 2 -21.95 23.10 15.60
N THR A 3 -21.27 22.52 14.61
CA THR A 3 -21.90 21.78 13.51
C THR A 3 -21.53 20.32 13.62
N LYS A 4 -22.51 19.56 14.12
CA LYS A 4 -22.58 18.11 14.17
C LYS A 4 -22.58 17.51 12.75
N CYS A 5 -21.92 16.36 12.61
CA CYS A 5 -22.01 15.46 11.46
C CYS A 5 -23.48 15.12 11.11
N PRO A 6 -23.82 14.94 9.82
CA PRO A 6 -25.14 14.51 9.42
C PRO A 6 -25.32 13.02 9.73
N GLN A 7 -26.16 12.74 10.74
CA GLN A 7 -26.78 11.44 10.91
C GLN A 7 -27.71 11.17 9.73
N LEU A 8 -27.56 9.99 9.14
CA LEU A 8 -28.47 9.41 8.16
C LEU A 8 -29.91 9.52 8.66
N LEU A 9 -30.70 10.36 7.98
CA LEU A 9 -32.15 10.44 8.13
C LEU A 9 -32.76 9.10 7.70
N TYR A 10 -33.26 8.36 8.68
CA TYR A 10 -34.32 7.38 8.44
C TYR A 10 -35.62 8.16 8.19
N LEU A 11 -36.14 8.05 6.97
CA LEU A 11 -37.49 8.46 6.64
C LEU A 11 -38.46 7.56 7.44
N GLN A 12 -39.21 8.18 8.34
CA GLN A 12 -40.37 7.60 8.98
C GLN A 12 -41.48 7.52 7.92
N ASP A 13 -41.79 6.31 7.48
CA ASP A 13 -43.09 6.00 6.89
C ASP A 13 -43.96 5.38 7.98
N ASP A 14 -45.03 6.09 8.31
CA ASP A 14 -46.13 5.64 9.16
C ASP A 14 -46.77 4.39 8.53
N MET A 15 -46.46 3.23 9.09
CA MET A 15 -47.12 1.96 8.81
C MET A 15 -47.39 1.27 10.14
N GLU A 16 -48.66 0.90 10.30
CA GLU A 16 -49.33 0.33 11.45
C GLU A 16 -48.50 -0.68 12.26
N VAL A 17 -48.69 -0.62 13.58
CA VAL A 17 -48.15 -1.55 14.58
C VAL A 17 -48.63 -2.96 14.27
N VAL A 18 -47.78 -3.76 13.60
CA VAL A 18 -47.94 -5.21 13.47
C VAL A 18 -46.97 -5.90 14.44
N ASP A 19 -47.55 -6.79 15.24
CA ASP A 19 -47.01 -7.54 16.38
C ASP A 19 -45.48 -7.81 16.42
N LYS A 20 -44.90 -7.59 17.61
CA LYS A 20 -43.54 -8.07 17.96
C LYS A 20 -43.50 -9.60 17.80
N PRO A 21 -42.59 -10.19 17.01
CA PRO A 21 -42.52 -11.63 16.87
C PRO A 21 -42.12 -12.28 18.21
N GLN A 22 -42.93 -13.21 18.70
CA GLN A 22 -42.59 -14.05 19.86
C GLN A 22 -41.26 -14.74 19.59
N ARG A 23 -40.23 -14.44 20.41
CA ARG A 23 -38.91 -15.05 20.27
C ARG A 23 -38.97 -16.53 20.67
N ILE A 24 -39.06 -17.41 19.68
CA ILE A 24 -38.98 -18.86 19.86
C ILE A 24 -37.60 -19.20 20.47
N LYS A 25 -37.59 -20.10 21.46
CA LYS A 25 -36.34 -20.55 22.10
C LYS A 25 -35.51 -21.36 21.11
N LYS A 26 -34.18 -21.15 21.12
CA LYS A 26 -33.25 -21.84 20.19
C LYS A 26 -33.34 -23.36 20.22
N SER A 27 -33.68 -23.94 21.37
CA SER A 27 -33.85 -25.38 21.57
C SER A 27 -35.02 -25.99 20.79
N LEU A 28 -35.95 -25.16 20.31
CA LEU A 28 -37.14 -25.59 19.57
C LEU A 28 -36.96 -25.49 18.05
N PHE A 29 -35.84 -24.93 17.57
CA PHE A 29 -35.59 -24.81 16.14
C PHE A 29 -35.21 -26.17 15.54
N SER A 30 -36.16 -26.77 14.83
CA SER A 30 -35.97 -27.94 13.97
C SER A 30 -36.29 -27.57 12.53
N LEU A 31 -35.77 -28.35 11.58
CA LEU A 31 -36.14 -28.20 10.16
C LEU A 31 -37.62 -28.49 9.90
N GLN A 32 -38.27 -29.28 10.75
CA GLN A 32 -39.72 -29.50 10.69
C GLN A 32 -40.50 -28.23 11.06
N LEU A 33 -40.03 -27.48 12.07
CA LEU A 33 -40.61 -26.18 12.41
C LEU A 33 -40.36 -25.16 11.28
N LEU A 34 -39.15 -25.18 10.69
CA LEU A 34 -38.83 -24.32 9.55
C LEU A 34 -39.72 -24.65 8.34
N GLN A 35 -39.96 -25.92 8.09
CA GLN A 35 -40.92 -26.38 7.09
C GLN A 35 -42.32 -25.83 7.39
N GLY A 36 -42.88 -26.09 8.58
CA GLY A 36 -44.23 -25.62 8.92
C GLY A 36 -44.39 -24.11 8.80
N TRP A 37 -43.38 -23.35 9.23
CA TRP A 37 -43.32 -21.89 9.06
C TRP A 37 -43.28 -21.47 7.58
N TYR A 38 -42.48 -22.14 6.75
CA TYR A 38 -42.39 -21.83 5.33
C TYR A 38 -43.68 -22.20 4.58
N GLU A 39 -44.32 -23.30 4.96
CA GLU A 39 -45.61 -23.71 4.43
C GLU A 39 -46.72 -22.73 4.84
N GLU A 40 -46.81 -22.27 6.09
CA GLU A 40 -47.76 -21.22 6.48
C GLU A 40 -47.65 -19.95 5.62
N LEU A 41 -46.43 -19.56 5.26
CA LEU A 41 -46.18 -18.37 4.47
C LEU A 41 -46.51 -18.50 2.97
N TYR A 42 -46.47 -19.73 2.41
CA TYR A 42 -46.54 -19.94 0.95
C TYR A 42 -47.54 -21.02 0.48
N LEU A 43 -48.18 -21.78 1.38
CA LEU A 43 -49.16 -22.85 1.09
C LEU A 43 -50.61 -22.48 1.44
N THR A 44 -50.95 -21.20 1.55
CA THR A 44 -52.35 -20.75 1.55
C THR A 44 -52.97 -20.80 0.14
N GLU A 45 -53.12 -22.02 -0.39
CA GLU A 45 -54.10 -22.32 -1.44
C GLU A 45 -54.90 -23.57 -1.05
N THR A 46 -56.01 -23.41 -0.34
CA THR A 46 -57.19 -24.31 -0.44
C THR A 46 -58.47 -23.48 -0.21
N PRO A 47 -59.67 -23.91 -0.65
CA PRO A 47 -60.32 -23.33 -1.82
C PRO A 47 -61.64 -22.60 -1.51
N LYS A 48 -62.07 -21.74 -2.45
CA LYS A 48 -63.42 -21.15 -2.58
C LYS A 48 -63.86 -20.16 -1.49
N VAL A 49 -63.66 -18.86 -1.74
CA VAL A 49 -64.76 -17.90 -2.01
C VAL A 49 -64.19 -16.81 -2.91
N GLU A 50 -64.80 -16.63 -4.08
CA GLU A 50 -64.44 -15.61 -5.07
C GLU A 50 -64.80 -14.21 -4.57
N ILE A 51 -63.83 -13.35 -4.23
CA ILE A 51 -64.01 -11.89 -4.34
C ILE A 51 -62.69 -11.19 -4.76
N LYS A 52 -62.71 -10.71 -6.01
CA LYS A 52 -61.97 -9.56 -6.61
C LYS A 52 -60.43 -9.51 -6.54
N LYS A 53 -59.85 -10.05 -7.62
CA LYS A 53 -58.64 -9.61 -8.36
C LYS A 53 -57.82 -8.43 -7.77
N GLU A 54 -56.77 -8.76 -7.03
CA GLU A 54 -55.46 -8.11 -7.15
C GLU A 54 -54.41 -9.18 -7.47
N LYS A 55 -53.72 -9.03 -8.60
CA LYS A 55 -52.72 -9.98 -9.11
C LYS A 55 -51.39 -9.77 -8.38
N CYS A 56 -51.18 -10.44 -7.26
CA CYS A 56 -49.84 -10.72 -6.75
C CYS A 56 -49.66 -12.24 -6.64
N LYS A 57 -49.17 -12.87 -7.72
CA LYS A 57 -48.69 -14.26 -7.66
C LYS A 57 -47.47 -14.29 -6.75
N ASN A 58 -47.64 -14.66 -5.47
CA ASN A 58 -46.54 -14.84 -4.54
C ASN A 58 -45.65 -16.00 -5.01
N LYS A 59 -44.60 -15.70 -5.79
CA LYS A 59 -43.57 -16.68 -6.14
C LYS A 59 -42.89 -17.15 -4.84
N LYS A 60 -42.82 -18.46 -4.62
CA LYS A 60 -42.09 -19.08 -3.49
C LYS A 60 -40.70 -18.44 -3.37
N LYS A 61 -40.38 -17.87 -2.21
CA LYS A 61 -39.08 -17.23 -1.98
C LYS A 61 -38.03 -18.27 -1.58
N VAL A 62 -36.81 -18.10 -2.07
CA VAL A 62 -35.69 -19.02 -1.79
C VAL A 62 -35.09 -18.72 -0.41
N LEU A 63 -34.73 -19.76 0.33
CA LEU A 63 -34.00 -19.67 1.60
C LEU A 63 -32.50 -19.70 1.29
N VAL A 64 -31.82 -18.57 1.46
CA VAL A 64 -30.38 -18.47 1.21
C VAL A 64 -29.60 -18.62 2.51
N VAL A 65 -28.69 -19.59 2.56
CA VAL A 65 -27.78 -19.84 3.67
C VAL A 65 -26.37 -19.42 3.25
N ILE A 66 -25.83 -18.39 3.89
CA ILE A 66 -24.48 -17.88 3.58
C ILE A 66 -23.51 -18.44 4.61
N ILE A 67 -22.48 -19.13 4.12
CA ILE A 67 -21.36 -19.65 4.91
C ILE A 67 -20.12 -18.87 4.47
N PRO A 68 -19.74 -17.80 5.21
CA PRO A 68 -18.67 -16.89 4.77
C PRO A 68 -17.28 -17.55 4.77
N ASP A 69 -16.98 -18.36 5.79
CA ASP A 69 -15.65 -18.95 5.98
C ASP A 69 -15.73 -20.49 5.87
N PHE A 70 -15.88 -21.02 4.66
CA PHE A 70 -16.02 -22.47 4.44
C PHE A 70 -14.90 -23.30 5.08
N GLU A 71 -13.67 -22.78 5.08
CA GLU A 71 -12.47 -23.48 5.58
C GLU A 71 -12.43 -23.62 7.11
N ALA A 72 -13.13 -22.75 7.83
CA ALA A 72 -13.22 -22.81 9.29
C ALA A 72 -14.26 -23.83 9.78
N PHE A 73 -15.13 -24.34 8.89
CA PHE A 73 -16.17 -25.29 9.27
C PHE A 73 -15.62 -26.69 9.44
N ASN A 74 -16.14 -27.40 10.46
CA ASN A 74 -15.93 -28.83 10.57
C ASN A 74 -16.60 -29.55 9.36
N PRO A 75 -15.83 -30.27 8.53
CA PRO A 75 -16.35 -30.96 7.36
C PRO A 75 -17.52 -31.91 7.67
N GLU A 76 -17.47 -32.65 8.78
CA GLU A 76 -18.52 -33.62 9.13
C GLU A 76 -19.87 -32.95 9.40
N VAL A 77 -19.85 -31.79 10.09
CA VAL A 77 -21.06 -31.03 10.39
C VAL A 77 -21.67 -30.50 9.11
N LEU A 78 -20.84 -29.97 8.21
CA LEU A 78 -21.29 -29.42 6.94
C LEU A 78 -21.86 -30.51 6.02
N GLN A 79 -21.20 -31.66 5.93
CA GLN A 79 -21.68 -32.81 5.17
C GLN A 79 -23.06 -33.27 5.66
N ARG A 80 -23.23 -33.44 6.98
CA ARG A 80 -24.52 -33.82 7.58
C ARG A 80 -25.59 -32.76 7.31
N PHE A 81 -25.24 -31.48 7.44
CA PHE A 81 -26.17 -30.38 7.15
C PHE A 81 -26.64 -30.41 5.69
N ILE A 82 -25.75 -30.61 4.72
CA ILE A 82 -26.10 -30.70 3.29
C ILE A 82 -27.02 -31.88 3.03
N LEU A 83 -26.72 -33.06 3.59
CA LEU A 83 -27.56 -34.25 3.42
C LEU A 83 -28.96 -34.04 4.02
N ILE A 84 -29.03 -33.42 5.20
CA ILE A 84 -30.31 -33.06 5.82
C ILE A 84 -31.05 -32.05 4.94
N ALA A 85 -30.41 -30.96 4.50
CA ALA A 85 -31.04 -29.95 3.65
C ALA A 85 -31.55 -30.55 2.33
N TYR A 86 -30.80 -31.48 1.73
CA TYR A 86 -31.21 -32.20 0.53
C TYR A 86 -32.50 -33.02 0.74
N SER A 87 -32.70 -33.61 1.92
CA SER A 87 -33.95 -34.34 2.22
C SER A 87 -35.19 -33.44 2.22
N TYR A 88 -35.03 -32.14 2.49
CA TYR A 88 -36.12 -31.16 2.51
C TYR A 88 -36.25 -30.35 1.21
N ILE A 89 -35.48 -30.65 0.15
CA ILE A 89 -35.41 -29.82 -1.06
C ILE A 89 -36.74 -29.67 -1.81
N ASN A 90 -37.63 -30.67 -1.70
CA ASN A 90 -38.95 -30.66 -2.33
C ASN A 90 -39.92 -29.67 -1.67
N VAL A 91 -39.67 -29.33 -0.40
CA VAL A 91 -40.53 -28.47 0.40
C VAL A 91 -39.90 -27.10 0.61
N LEU A 92 -38.61 -27.08 0.94
CA LEU A 92 -37.83 -25.88 1.22
C LEU A 92 -36.84 -25.61 0.06
N PRO A 93 -37.01 -24.54 -0.72
CA PRO A 93 -36.05 -24.15 -1.75
C PRO A 93 -34.81 -23.51 -1.08
N ILE A 94 -33.84 -24.34 -0.70
CA ILE A 94 -32.60 -23.90 -0.03
C ILE A 94 -31.49 -23.68 -1.06
N VAL A 95 -30.82 -22.53 -0.99
CA VAL A 95 -29.59 -22.22 -1.74
C VAL A 95 -28.48 -21.90 -0.75
N ILE A 96 -27.31 -22.51 -0.93
CA ILE A 96 -26.15 -22.32 -0.05
C ILE A 96 -25.09 -21.51 -0.82
N VAL A 97 -24.66 -20.39 -0.25
CA VAL A 97 -23.55 -19.58 -0.76
C VAL A 97 -22.33 -19.87 0.12
N LEU A 98 -21.27 -20.38 -0.50
CA LEU A 98 -20.02 -20.74 0.18
C LEU A 98 -18.95 -19.69 -0.14
N GLY A 99 -18.42 -19.04 0.88
CA GLY A 99 -17.22 -18.22 0.77
C GLY A 99 -15.98 -19.12 0.87
N ILE A 100 -15.28 -19.25 -0.26
CA ILE A 100 -14.05 -20.04 -0.37
C ILE A 100 -12.90 -19.06 -0.55
N ALA A 101 -11.89 -19.12 0.32
CA ALA A 101 -10.74 -18.22 0.28
C ALA A 101 -9.65 -18.71 -0.68
N THR A 102 -9.42 -20.03 -0.74
CA THR A 102 -8.29 -20.61 -1.48
C THR A 102 -8.63 -21.02 -2.92
N SER A 103 -9.15 -22.22 -3.11
CA SER A 103 -9.46 -22.78 -4.43
C SER A 103 -10.61 -23.78 -4.33
N LEU A 104 -11.19 -24.13 -5.48
CA LEU A 104 -12.26 -25.13 -5.55
C LEU A 104 -11.81 -26.53 -5.08
N SER A 105 -10.51 -26.82 -5.07
CA SER A 105 -10.00 -28.11 -4.58
C SER A 105 -10.37 -28.37 -3.11
N THR A 106 -10.42 -27.33 -2.28
CA THR A 106 -10.82 -27.40 -0.87
C THR A 106 -12.27 -27.86 -0.70
N LEU A 107 -13.14 -27.53 -1.65
CA LEU A 107 -14.52 -28.04 -1.67
C LEU A 107 -14.55 -29.53 -1.96
N HIS A 108 -13.74 -30.00 -2.92
CA HIS A 108 -13.66 -31.42 -3.28
C HIS A 108 -13.00 -32.29 -2.20
N THR A 109 -12.05 -31.75 -1.42
CA THR A 109 -11.45 -32.47 -0.29
C THR A 109 -12.40 -32.53 0.91
N SER A 110 -13.16 -31.46 1.16
CA SER A 110 -14.10 -31.37 2.30
C SER A 110 -15.42 -32.11 2.05
N LEU A 111 -15.89 -32.20 0.80
CA LEU A 111 -17.15 -32.87 0.44
C LEU A 111 -16.89 -34.19 -0.32
N PRO A 112 -17.09 -35.36 0.33
CA PRO A 112 -17.01 -36.66 -0.33
C PRO A 112 -18.03 -36.80 -1.47
N TYR A 113 -17.79 -37.75 -2.38
CA TYR A 113 -18.63 -37.98 -3.57
C TYR A 113 -20.13 -38.13 -3.27
N HIS A 114 -20.49 -38.82 -2.19
CA HIS A 114 -21.89 -39.03 -1.79
C HIS A 114 -22.62 -37.75 -1.37
N VAL A 115 -21.89 -36.71 -0.94
CA VAL A 115 -22.44 -35.37 -0.64
C VAL A 115 -22.34 -34.47 -1.87
N SER A 116 -21.21 -34.49 -2.57
CA SER A 116 -20.97 -33.68 -3.76
C SER A 116 -22.01 -33.95 -4.86
N SER A 117 -22.42 -35.19 -5.06
CA SER A 117 -23.48 -35.58 -6.00
C SER A 117 -24.87 -34.99 -5.68
N LYS A 118 -25.07 -34.46 -4.48
CA LYS A 118 -26.32 -33.82 -4.03
C LYS A 118 -26.31 -32.29 -4.15
N VAL A 119 -25.18 -31.72 -4.54
CA VAL A 119 -24.99 -30.28 -4.66
C VAL A 119 -24.74 -29.90 -6.10
N SER A 120 -25.52 -28.95 -6.62
CA SER A 120 -25.24 -28.29 -7.89
C SER A 120 -24.38 -27.06 -7.63
N VAL A 121 -23.09 -27.14 -7.91
CA VAL A 121 -22.14 -26.04 -7.66
C VAL A 121 -22.07 -25.10 -8.88
N GLN A 122 -22.20 -23.79 -8.62
CA GLN A 122 -21.86 -22.73 -9.58
C GLN A 122 -20.75 -21.88 -8.98
N VAL A 123 -19.71 -21.62 -9.76
CA VAL A 123 -18.52 -20.91 -9.29
C VAL A 123 -18.64 -19.44 -9.69
N PHE A 124 -18.52 -18.56 -8.70
CA PHE A 124 -18.42 -17.12 -8.87
C PHE A 124 -17.03 -16.67 -8.47
N HIS A 125 -16.43 -15.75 -9.24
CA HIS A 125 -15.11 -15.22 -8.97
C HIS A 125 -15.22 -13.77 -8.50
N SER A 126 -14.65 -13.48 -7.34
CA SER A 126 -14.44 -12.12 -6.86
C SER A 126 -13.13 -11.57 -7.43
N LYS A 127 -13.07 -10.25 -7.59
CA LYS A 127 -11.84 -9.58 -8.00
C LYS A 127 -10.78 -9.68 -6.89
N PRO A 128 -9.49 -9.81 -7.23
CA PRO A 128 -8.44 -9.89 -6.24
C PRO A 128 -8.30 -8.55 -5.49
N SER A 129 -7.90 -8.62 -4.22
CA SER A 129 -7.71 -7.43 -3.37
C SER A 129 -6.74 -6.41 -3.97
N THR A 130 -5.77 -6.86 -4.77
CA THR A 130 -4.80 -6.00 -5.46
C THR A 130 -5.45 -5.08 -6.50
N GLU A 131 -6.44 -5.58 -7.25
CA GLU A 131 -7.22 -4.77 -8.20
C GLU A 131 -8.13 -3.79 -7.44
N TYR A 132 -8.72 -4.24 -6.32
CA TYR A 132 -9.55 -3.38 -5.50
C TYR A 132 -8.74 -2.23 -4.88
N LEU A 133 -7.55 -2.50 -4.34
CA LEU A 133 -6.66 -1.45 -3.81
C LEU A 133 -6.26 -0.45 -4.90
N ASN A 134 -5.93 -0.92 -6.11
CA ASN A 134 -5.59 -0.04 -7.23
C ASN A 134 -6.74 0.92 -7.55
N LYS A 135 -7.97 0.42 -7.58
CA LYS A 135 -9.16 1.28 -7.80
C LYS A 135 -9.38 2.26 -6.67
N VAL A 136 -9.26 1.83 -5.42
CA VAL A 136 -9.40 2.74 -4.27
C VAL A 136 -8.34 3.84 -4.33
N LEU A 137 -7.10 3.50 -4.67
CA LEU A 137 -6.04 4.50 -4.82
C LEU A 137 -6.30 5.46 -5.98
N GLU A 138 -6.74 4.96 -7.14
CA GLU A 138 -7.05 5.78 -8.32
C GLU A 138 -8.26 6.70 -8.10
N ASP A 139 -9.34 6.17 -7.52
CA ASP A 139 -10.62 6.87 -7.37
C ASP A 139 -10.68 7.78 -6.14
N VAL A 140 -9.82 7.56 -5.13
CA VAL A 140 -9.81 8.36 -3.89
C VAL A 140 -8.54 9.18 -3.76
N PHE A 141 -7.38 8.52 -3.80
CA PHE A 141 -6.12 9.13 -3.37
C PHE A 141 -5.41 9.92 -4.48
N PHE A 142 -5.44 9.41 -5.72
CA PHE A 142 -4.89 10.08 -6.91
C PHE A 142 -5.88 11.03 -7.59
N THR A 143 -6.95 11.39 -6.89
CA THR A 143 -7.87 12.44 -7.33
C THR A 143 -7.19 13.82 -7.25
N LEU A 144 -7.62 14.73 -8.11
CA LEU A 144 -7.06 16.10 -8.16
C LEU A 144 -7.44 16.96 -6.96
N ASP A 145 -8.42 16.49 -6.18
CA ASP A 145 -9.02 17.25 -5.11
C ASP A 145 -8.43 16.87 -3.76
N CYS A 146 -7.83 15.68 -3.61
CA CYS A 146 -7.18 15.25 -2.37
C CYS A 146 -5.94 16.11 -2.03
N PRO A 147 -6.00 16.97 -0.99
CA PRO A 147 -4.88 17.85 -0.65
C PRO A 147 -3.81 17.09 0.16
N PHE A 148 -4.23 16.09 0.93
CA PHE A 148 -3.36 15.25 1.74
C PHE A 148 -2.69 14.20 0.87
N GLN A 149 -1.37 14.08 0.99
CA GLN A 149 -0.55 13.19 0.20
C GLN A 149 0.43 12.44 1.12
N LEU A 150 0.80 11.24 0.70
CA LEU A 150 1.74 10.39 1.43
C LEU A 150 3.11 10.56 0.78
N GLY A 151 4.13 10.75 1.60
CA GLY A 151 5.50 10.69 1.18
C GLY A 151 5.87 9.27 0.73
N GLY A 152 6.84 9.16 -0.17
CA GLY A 152 7.19 7.88 -0.78
C GLY A 152 7.63 6.81 0.21
N LYS A 153 8.27 7.18 1.34
CA LYS A 153 8.69 6.21 2.36
C LYS A 153 7.50 5.56 3.06
N VAL A 154 6.53 6.38 3.49
CA VAL A 154 5.32 5.90 4.18
C VAL A 154 4.42 5.15 3.21
N PHE A 155 4.28 5.65 1.98
CA PHE A 155 3.53 4.97 0.94
C PHE A 155 4.11 3.57 0.63
N ASN A 156 5.44 3.46 0.49
CA ASN A 156 6.11 2.17 0.31
C ASN A 156 5.88 1.23 1.48
N LEU A 157 6.01 1.72 2.71
CA LEU A 157 5.70 0.92 3.89
C LEU A 157 4.28 0.36 3.85
N PHE A 158 3.28 1.16 3.49
CA PHE A 158 1.88 0.71 3.46
C PHE A 158 1.63 -0.28 2.32
N VAL A 159 2.26 -0.06 1.17
CA VAL A 159 2.21 -1.01 0.03
C VAL A 159 2.91 -2.32 0.41
N ASP A 160 4.04 -2.27 1.10
CA ASP A 160 4.77 -3.46 1.57
C ASP A 160 3.95 -4.25 2.59
N ILE A 161 3.31 -3.57 3.56
CA ILE A 161 2.40 -4.22 4.51
C ILE A 161 1.29 -4.95 3.75
N PHE A 162 0.66 -4.28 2.78
CA PHE A 162 -0.43 -4.86 2.01
C PHE A 162 0.01 -6.05 1.14
N LEU A 163 1.13 -5.95 0.42
CA LEU A 163 1.57 -6.97 -0.53
C LEU A 163 2.23 -8.17 0.14
N PHE A 164 2.96 -7.97 1.24
CA PHE A 164 3.75 -9.01 1.88
C PHE A 164 3.10 -9.64 3.11
N TYR A 165 2.07 -9.02 3.71
CA TYR A 165 1.49 -9.52 4.96
C TYR A 165 0.02 -9.93 4.86
N ASP A 166 -0.91 -9.04 4.48
CA ASP A 166 -2.35 -9.28 4.75
C ASP A 166 -3.32 -9.11 3.56
N PHE A 167 -2.90 -8.51 2.43
CA PHE A 167 -3.78 -8.12 1.32
C PHE A 167 -5.08 -7.41 1.78
N SER A 168 -5.05 -6.72 2.92
CA SER A 168 -6.21 -6.09 3.52
C SER A 168 -6.34 -4.65 3.09
N VAL A 169 -7.33 -4.36 2.23
CA VAL A 169 -7.63 -2.98 1.82
C VAL A 169 -8.14 -2.18 3.02
N SER A 170 -8.89 -2.83 3.92
CA SER A 170 -9.34 -2.19 5.16
C SER A 170 -8.17 -1.80 6.06
N GLY A 171 -7.16 -2.66 6.19
CA GLY A 171 -5.92 -2.35 6.92
C GLY A 171 -5.18 -1.17 6.29
N PHE A 172 -5.06 -1.15 4.96
CA PHE A 172 -4.46 -0.03 4.23
C PHE A 172 -5.21 1.30 4.48
N ILE A 173 -6.55 1.28 4.50
CA ILE A 173 -7.37 2.46 4.83
C ILE A 173 -7.14 2.91 6.28
N GLN A 174 -7.04 1.98 7.24
CA GLN A 174 -6.72 2.34 8.63
C GLN A 174 -5.31 2.94 8.74
N ASN A 175 -4.34 2.43 8.00
CA ASN A 175 -2.98 3.00 7.97
C ASN A 175 -2.99 4.43 7.44
N ILE A 176 -3.75 4.72 6.37
CA ILE A 176 -3.96 6.10 5.89
C ILE A 176 -4.61 6.96 6.96
N LYS A 177 -5.68 6.45 7.62
CA LYS A 177 -6.38 7.18 8.68
C LYS A 177 -5.43 7.53 9.84
N TYR A 178 -4.55 6.60 10.22
CA TYR A 178 -3.54 6.83 11.25
C TYR A 178 -2.50 7.86 10.80
N ALA A 179 -2.01 7.76 9.55
CA ALA A 179 -1.10 8.76 8.98
C ALA A 179 -1.73 10.17 8.94
N MET A 180 -3.01 10.27 8.61
CA MET A 180 -3.74 11.55 8.67
C MET A 180 -3.83 12.07 10.10
N LEU A 181 -4.13 11.20 11.07
CA LEU A 181 -4.22 11.59 12.48
C LEU A 181 -2.86 12.12 12.98
N GLU A 182 -1.77 11.41 12.71
CA GLU A 182 -0.43 11.82 13.09
C GLU A 182 -0.03 13.14 12.40
N HIS A 183 -0.27 13.25 11.09
CA HIS A 183 -0.02 14.46 10.31
C HIS A 183 -0.73 15.69 10.86
N PHE A 184 -2.04 15.60 11.08
CA PHE A 184 -2.82 16.74 11.57
C PHE A 184 -2.59 17.05 13.05
N SER A 185 -2.04 16.09 13.81
CA SER A 185 -1.65 16.31 15.22
C SER A 185 -0.33 17.08 15.37
N TYR A 186 0.53 17.09 14.36
CA TYR A 186 1.86 17.71 14.44
C TYR A 186 1.81 19.23 14.63
N GLY A 187 0.77 19.90 14.12
CA GLY A 187 0.55 21.32 14.41
C GLY A 187 -0.48 22.00 13.52
N ASN A 188 -0.88 23.21 13.93
CA ASN A 188 -1.90 24.00 13.23
C ASN A 188 -1.51 24.36 11.79
N ALA A 189 -0.22 24.41 11.46
CA ALA A 189 0.25 24.61 10.10
C ALA A 189 -0.27 23.53 9.12
N MET A 190 -0.41 22.28 9.60
CA MET A 190 -0.86 21.16 8.76
C MET A 190 -2.35 21.26 8.42
N SER A 191 -3.14 22.05 9.17
CA SER A 191 -4.55 22.33 8.86
C SER A 191 -4.75 23.08 7.53
N LEU A 192 -3.69 23.71 7.00
CA LEU A 192 -3.70 24.37 5.70
C LEU A 192 -3.81 23.37 4.52
N CYS A 193 -3.73 22.07 4.78
CA CYS A 193 -4.03 20.99 3.86
C CYS A 193 -5.55 20.89 3.61
N SER A 194 -6.14 21.91 2.99
CA SER A 194 -7.57 22.02 2.70
C SER A 194 -7.85 22.30 1.22
N GLU A 195 -9.00 21.85 0.74
CA GLU A 195 -9.41 22.00 -0.67
C GLU A 195 -9.89 23.41 -1.01
N SER A 196 -10.49 24.15 -0.09
CA SER A 196 -11.03 25.47 -0.40
C SER A 196 -9.97 26.57 -0.26
N LYS A 197 -9.76 27.34 -1.33
CA LYS A 197 -8.90 28.54 -1.26
C LYS A 197 -9.41 29.57 -0.24
N LYS A 198 -10.73 29.60 -0.02
CA LYS A 198 -11.36 30.52 0.93
C LYS A 198 -11.06 30.09 2.36
N GLU A 199 -11.08 28.79 2.65
CA GLU A 199 -10.77 28.24 3.97
C GLU A 199 -9.30 28.50 4.33
N ILE A 200 -8.36 28.27 3.40
CA ILE A 200 -6.94 28.56 3.62
C ILE A 200 -6.74 30.03 4.02
N LYS A 201 -7.32 30.98 3.27
CA LYS A 201 -7.27 32.41 3.61
C LYS A 201 -7.87 32.72 4.98
N GLN A 202 -8.99 32.07 5.33
CA GLN A 202 -9.65 32.28 6.62
C GLN A 202 -8.82 31.69 7.78
N LEU A 203 -8.15 30.55 7.56
CA LEU A 203 -7.28 29.92 8.54
C LEU A 203 -6.02 30.75 8.77
N ILE A 204 -5.34 31.18 7.69
CA ILE A 204 -4.13 32.03 7.79
C ILE A 204 -4.45 33.34 8.53
N LYS A 205 -5.63 33.93 8.33
CA LYS A 205 -6.07 35.11 9.08
C LYS A 205 -6.24 34.86 10.58
N LYS A 206 -6.56 33.62 10.98
CA LYS A 206 -6.72 33.21 12.38
C LYS A 206 -5.41 32.79 13.04
N PHE A 207 -4.31 32.64 12.28
CA PHE A 207 -3.02 32.21 12.82
C PHE A 207 -2.48 33.20 13.84
N LYS A 208 -2.12 32.68 15.00
CA LYS A 208 -1.39 33.40 16.05
C LYS A 208 0.11 33.33 15.78
N HIS A 209 0.88 34.12 16.54
CA HIS A 209 2.35 34.11 16.47
C HIS A 209 2.95 32.71 16.65
N GLU A 210 2.43 31.91 17.60
CA GLU A 210 2.89 30.52 17.83
C GLU A 210 2.68 29.62 16.60
N ASP A 211 1.60 29.82 15.84
CA ASP A 211 1.32 29.06 14.62
C ASP A 211 2.30 29.44 13.51
N CYS A 212 2.62 30.72 13.41
CA CYS A 212 3.66 31.22 12.50
C CYS A 212 5.03 30.63 12.85
N GLU A 213 5.41 30.62 14.13
CA GLU A 213 6.66 30.01 14.60
C GLU A 213 6.72 28.50 14.31
N ASN A 214 5.64 27.76 14.57
CA ASN A 214 5.56 26.34 14.23
C ASN A 214 5.74 26.10 12.72
N THR A 215 5.19 27.00 11.90
CA THR A 215 5.37 26.94 10.43
C THR A 215 6.81 27.28 10.03
N ARG A 216 7.45 28.25 10.70
CA ARG A 216 8.87 28.60 10.50
C ARG A 216 9.84 27.47 10.89
N ARG A 217 9.45 26.58 11.80
CA ARG A 217 10.27 25.41 12.20
C ARG A 217 10.39 24.35 11.11
N LEU A 218 9.54 24.38 10.08
CA LEU A 218 9.58 23.42 8.97
C LEU A 218 10.91 23.52 8.21
N LEU A 219 11.43 22.37 7.76
CA LEU A 219 12.75 22.30 7.11
C LEU A 219 12.72 22.97 5.73
N SER A 220 11.64 22.83 4.99
CA SER A 220 11.48 23.50 3.70
C SER A 220 11.43 25.03 3.80
N PHE A 221 10.98 25.59 4.94
CA PHE A 221 11.01 27.04 5.15
C PHE A 221 12.44 27.59 5.16
N ARG A 222 13.40 26.84 5.73
CA ARG A 222 14.81 27.25 5.75
C ARG A 222 15.33 27.46 4.32
N LYS A 223 14.97 26.57 3.40
CA LYS A 223 15.33 26.69 1.97
C LYS A 223 14.72 27.94 1.33
N LEU A 224 13.49 28.31 1.70
CA LEU A 224 12.84 29.54 1.21
C LEU A 224 13.62 30.77 1.66
N VAL A 225 13.96 30.83 2.95
CA VAL A 225 14.73 31.94 3.52
C VAL A 225 16.11 32.03 2.86
N GLU A 226 16.79 30.90 2.64
CA GLU A 226 18.09 30.87 1.96
C GLU A 226 18.04 31.33 0.49
N SER A 227 16.93 31.13 -0.21
CA SER A 227 16.79 31.61 -1.60
C SER A 227 16.43 33.09 -1.75
N GLU A 228 15.95 33.72 -0.68
CA GLU A 228 15.45 35.11 -0.70
C GLU A 228 16.55 36.15 -0.46
N SER A 229 16.24 37.42 -0.78
CA SER A 229 17.12 38.57 -0.54
C SER A 229 17.27 38.89 0.96
N TYR A 230 18.37 39.55 1.36
CA TYR A 230 18.64 39.88 2.77
C TYR A 230 17.51 40.66 3.45
N GLU A 231 16.88 41.61 2.74
CA GLU A 231 15.77 42.41 3.27
C GLU A 231 14.51 41.56 3.49
N ASN A 232 14.18 40.69 2.54
CA ASN A 232 13.03 39.79 2.64
C ASN A 232 13.23 38.73 3.73
N ARG A 233 14.46 38.25 3.92
CA ARG A 233 14.80 37.31 5.01
C ARG A 233 14.47 37.87 6.38
N ILE A 234 14.85 39.12 6.64
CA ILE A 234 14.56 39.77 7.92
C ILE A 234 13.05 39.84 8.12
N LYS A 235 12.31 40.31 7.11
CA LYS A 235 10.85 40.40 7.16
C LYS A 235 10.16 39.04 7.36
N LEU A 236 10.62 37.98 6.71
CA LEU A 236 10.07 36.62 6.88
C LEU A 236 10.23 36.09 8.32
N LEU A 237 11.31 36.48 9.00
CA LEU A 237 11.63 36.02 10.35
C LEU A 237 10.99 36.89 11.43
N THR A 238 10.83 38.20 11.20
CA THR A 238 10.36 39.13 12.25
C THR A 238 8.90 39.58 12.08
N ASP A 239 8.40 39.65 10.85
CA ASP A 239 7.05 40.15 10.55
C ASP A 239 6.11 39.00 10.20
N ASP A 240 5.14 38.76 11.09
CA ASP A 240 4.13 37.71 10.94
C ASP A 240 3.13 38.02 9.81
N ASP A 241 2.81 39.28 9.55
CA ASP A 241 1.83 39.65 8.52
C ASP A 241 2.42 39.48 7.12
N TYR A 242 3.69 39.86 6.96
CA TYR A 242 4.43 39.57 5.73
C TYR A 242 4.58 38.06 5.52
N PHE A 243 4.94 37.31 6.56
CA PHE A 243 5.04 35.85 6.50
C PHE A 243 3.72 35.19 6.08
N LYS A 244 2.58 35.64 6.61
CA LYS A 244 1.25 35.11 6.26
C LYS A 244 0.93 35.29 4.78
N ILE A 245 1.30 36.42 4.18
CA ILE A 245 1.09 36.68 2.75
C ILE A 245 1.92 35.70 1.91
N VAL A 246 3.21 35.55 2.24
CA VAL A 246 4.11 34.63 1.54
C VAL A 246 3.65 33.17 1.70
N LEU A 247 3.25 32.77 2.91
CA LEU A 247 2.71 31.44 3.18
C LEU A 247 1.47 31.14 2.34
N GLU A 248 0.55 32.10 2.20
CA GLU A 248 -0.63 31.96 1.36
C GLU A 248 -0.24 31.68 -0.11
N GLU A 249 0.70 32.45 -0.65
CA GLU A 249 1.18 32.27 -2.02
C GLU A 249 1.85 30.92 -2.25
N GLU A 250 2.73 30.51 -1.33
CA GLU A 250 3.45 29.24 -1.44
C GLU A 250 2.53 28.03 -1.28
N VAL A 251 1.54 28.07 -0.38
CA VAL A 251 0.53 27.00 -0.27
C VAL A 251 -0.28 26.88 -1.56
N PHE A 252 -0.62 28.00 -2.22
CA PHE A 252 -1.29 27.93 -3.52
C PHE A 252 -0.40 27.38 -4.65
N LYS A 253 0.91 27.67 -4.63
CA LYS A 253 1.88 27.07 -5.57
C LYS A 253 1.98 25.56 -5.32
N LEU A 254 2.06 25.12 -4.07
CA LEU A 254 2.10 23.71 -3.67
C LEU A 254 0.84 22.96 -4.15
N ARG A 255 -0.35 23.53 -3.97
CA ARG A 255 -1.60 22.91 -4.45
C ARG A 255 -1.65 22.78 -5.97
N LYS A 256 -1.20 23.80 -6.71
CA LYS A 256 -1.07 23.72 -8.17
C LYS A 256 -0.08 22.64 -8.58
N TYR A 257 1.01 22.49 -7.83
CA TYR A 257 2.01 21.45 -8.03
C TYR A 257 1.40 20.04 -7.82
N ILE A 258 0.71 19.76 -6.72
CA ILE A 258 0.08 18.45 -6.46
C ILE A 258 -0.88 18.06 -7.59
N ARG A 259 -1.72 19.00 -8.04
CA ARG A 259 -2.63 18.76 -9.18
C ARG A 259 -1.87 18.41 -10.46
N ARG A 260 -0.80 19.13 -10.77
CA ARG A 260 0.04 18.85 -11.95
C ARG A 260 0.74 17.51 -11.82
N LEU A 261 1.29 17.21 -10.64
CA LEU A 261 1.95 15.95 -10.34
C LEU A 261 1.04 14.76 -10.68
N HIS A 262 -0.19 14.72 -10.17
CA HIS A 262 -1.14 13.63 -10.48
C HIS A 262 -1.52 13.53 -11.95
N ILE A 263 -1.73 14.66 -12.64
CA ILE A 263 -2.02 14.69 -14.08
C ILE A 263 -0.88 14.07 -14.88
N PHE A 264 0.35 14.53 -14.63
CA PHE A 264 1.52 14.08 -15.37
C PHE A 264 1.98 12.67 -14.96
N LEU A 265 1.76 12.25 -13.70
CA LEU A 265 1.98 10.86 -13.28
C LEU A 265 1.05 9.90 -14.03
N LYS A 266 -0.23 10.26 -14.15
CA LYS A 266 -1.18 9.46 -14.93
C LYS A 266 -0.86 9.46 -16.41
N ALA A 267 -0.39 10.59 -16.96
CA ALA A 267 0.10 10.64 -18.34
C ALA A 267 1.31 9.73 -18.56
N LEU A 268 2.30 9.75 -17.66
CA LEU A 268 3.46 8.87 -17.71
C LEU A 268 3.06 7.39 -17.59
N TRP A 269 2.13 7.07 -16.68
CA TRP A 269 1.61 5.72 -16.51
C TRP A 269 0.98 5.17 -17.80
N ILE A 270 0.16 5.96 -18.50
CA ILE A 270 -0.44 5.58 -19.79
C ILE A 270 0.63 5.24 -20.83
N LEU A 271 1.76 5.97 -20.83
CA LEU A 271 2.87 5.71 -21.77
C LEU A 271 3.62 4.40 -21.42
N VAL A 272 3.78 4.12 -20.12
CA VAL A 272 4.72 3.10 -19.62
C VAL A 272 4.07 1.76 -19.28
N CYS A 273 2.79 1.71 -18.91
CA CYS A 273 2.13 0.50 -18.39
C CYS A 273 2.20 -0.73 -19.31
N ASP A 274 2.18 -0.50 -20.62
CA ASP A 274 2.19 -1.56 -21.64
C ASP A 274 3.61 -1.97 -22.08
N LEU A 275 4.67 -1.34 -21.54
CA LEU A 275 6.05 -1.61 -21.97
C LEU A 275 6.56 -2.97 -21.49
N PRO A 276 7.40 -3.65 -22.29
CA PRO A 276 8.01 -4.91 -21.89
C PRO A 276 8.92 -4.71 -20.67
N LYS A 277 8.93 -5.69 -19.76
CA LYS A 277 9.63 -5.66 -18.46
C LYS A 277 9.16 -4.61 -17.45
N ALA A 278 8.30 -3.66 -17.85
CA ALA A 278 7.69 -2.64 -16.99
C ALA A 278 8.64 -2.07 -15.91
N PRO A 279 9.75 -1.40 -16.29
CA PRO A 279 10.82 -1.06 -15.35
C PRO A 279 10.40 -0.02 -14.29
N LEU A 280 9.43 0.86 -14.58
CA LEU A 280 8.82 1.77 -13.59
C LEU A 280 7.56 1.19 -12.91
N GLY A 281 7.19 -0.05 -13.25
CA GLY A 281 5.98 -0.70 -12.76
C GLY A 281 4.80 -0.68 -13.74
N LYS A 282 3.81 -1.52 -13.46
CA LYS A 282 2.57 -1.66 -14.23
C LYS A 282 1.44 -0.80 -13.67
N HIS A 283 1.47 -0.52 -12.38
CA HIS A 283 0.39 0.17 -11.68
C HIS A 283 0.77 1.63 -11.36
N LEU A 284 -0.22 2.52 -11.33
CA LEU A 284 -0.01 3.94 -11.02
C LEU A 284 0.64 4.14 -9.63
N ARG A 285 0.33 3.26 -8.66
CA ARG A 285 0.92 3.28 -7.33
C ARG A 285 2.45 3.12 -7.33
N GLU A 286 3.01 2.33 -8.23
CA GLU A 286 4.46 2.10 -8.32
C GLU A 286 5.16 3.36 -8.85
N ILE A 287 4.59 4.00 -9.86
CA ILE A 287 5.10 5.26 -10.41
C ILE A 287 4.96 6.39 -9.38
N TYR A 288 3.86 6.44 -8.62
CA TYR A 288 3.68 7.40 -7.53
C TYR A 288 4.74 7.24 -6.43
N SER A 289 5.01 6.00 -6.02
CA SER A 289 6.09 5.68 -5.06
C SER A 289 7.44 6.23 -5.51
N VAL A 290 7.81 5.98 -6.78
CA VAL A 290 9.07 6.46 -7.34
C VAL A 290 9.07 7.99 -7.42
N GLY A 291 7.99 8.62 -7.89
CA GLY A 291 7.91 10.07 -8.06
C GLY A 291 7.88 10.90 -6.78
N THR A 292 7.37 10.32 -5.69
CA THR A 292 7.41 10.96 -4.37
C THR A 292 8.74 10.74 -3.66
N SER A 293 9.46 9.66 -3.96
CA SER A 293 10.75 9.33 -3.35
C SER A 293 11.94 10.01 -4.05
N GLN A 294 11.94 10.00 -5.39
CA GLN A 294 13.03 10.51 -6.22
C GLN A 294 12.51 11.23 -7.48
N SER A 295 13.38 12.00 -8.13
CA SER A 295 13.05 12.58 -9.43
C SER A 295 13.00 11.48 -10.49
N ILE A 296 11.81 11.19 -11.03
CA ILE A 296 11.58 10.10 -11.99
C ILE A 296 12.50 10.22 -13.20
N THR A 297 12.67 11.43 -13.74
CA THR A 297 13.45 11.66 -14.96
C THR A 297 14.93 11.30 -14.85
N LYS A 298 15.48 11.29 -13.63
CA LYS A 298 16.90 10.94 -13.38
C LYS A 298 17.12 9.44 -13.16
N SER A 299 16.04 8.70 -12.91
CA SER A 299 16.09 7.26 -12.63
C SER A 299 16.54 6.48 -13.87
N GLN A 300 17.22 5.35 -13.64
CA GLN A 300 17.70 4.50 -14.73
C GLN A 300 16.51 3.82 -15.43
N GLU A 301 15.50 3.46 -14.63
CA GLU A 301 14.24 2.85 -15.04
C GLU A 301 13.45 3.74 -16.00
N TYR A 302 13.45 5.06 -15.78
CA TYR A 302 12.86 6.03 -16.71
C TYR A 302 13.60 6.10 -18.04
N LYS A 303 14.93 6.13 -18.01
CA LYS A 303 15.74 6.14 -19.25
C LYS A 303 15.50 4.88 -20.06
N GLU A 304 15.39 3.73 -19.41
CA GLU A 304 15.02 2.47 -20.06
C GLU A 304 13.61 2.53 -20.66
N CYS A 305 12.62 3.10 -19.96
CA CYS A 305 11.28 3.33 -20.53
C CYS A 305 11.34 4.17 -21.80
N PHE A 306 12.07 5.29 -21.79
CA PHE A 306 12.15 6.19 -22.94
C PHE A 306 12.91 5.58 -24.12
N GLN A 307 13.91 4.73 -23.84
CA GLN A 307 14.56 3.90 -24.86
C GLN A 307 13.56 2.92 -25.48
N LEU A 308 12.74 2.23 -24.67
CA LEU A 308 11.72 1.31 -25.15
C LEU A 308 10.61 2.03 -25.94
N LEU A 309 10.23 3.24 -25.52
CA LEU A 309 9.29 4.08 -26.26
C LEU A 309 9.82 4.47 -27.64
N ASN A 310 11.14 4.65 -27.76
CA ASN A 310 11.78 4.89 -29.05
C ASN A 310 11.77 3.67 -29.99
N PHE A 311 11.36 2.47 -29.53
CA PHE A 311 11.17 1.30 -30.40
C PHE A 311 9.69 1.01 -30.72
N GLN A 312 8.76 1.83 -30.23
CA GLN A 312 7.33 1.61 -30.44
C GLN A 312 6.90 1.90 -31.89
N SER A 313 5.88 1.15 -32.33
CA SER A 313 5.20 1.36 -33.60
C SER A 313 4.38 2.66 -33.58
N LYS A 314 4.12 3.22 -34.77
CA LYS A 314 3.32 4.43 -34.95
C LYS A 314 1.92 4.30 -34.37
N GLU A 315 1.22 3.22 -34.69
CA GLU A 315 -0.14 2.98 -34.19
C GLU A 315 -0.20 2.92 -32.66
N GLU A 316 0.73 2.20 -32.02
CA GLU A 316 0.72 2.04 -30.57
C GLU A 316 1.05 3.36 -29.86
N LEU A 317 2.01 4.11 -30.41
CA LEU A 317 2.38 5.43 -29.89
C LEU A 317 1.24 6.44 -30.04
N CYS A 318 0.57 6.48 -31.20
CA CYS A 318 -0.59 7.35 -31.42
C CYS A 318 -1.73 7.02 -30.44
N ARG A 319 -2.11 5.74 -30.31
CA ARG A 319 -3.12 5.30 -29.32
C ARG A 319 -2.75 5.70 -27.89
N LYS A 320 -1.47 5.64 -27.52
CA LYS A 320 -0.98 6.08 -26.20
C LYS A 320 -1.12 7.58 -26.02
N ILE A 321 -0.74 8.38 -27.02
CA ILE A 321 -0.86 9.85 -26.96
C ILE A 321 -2.32 10.28 -26.95
N GLU A 322 -3.19 9.65 -27.73
CA GLU A 322 -4.64 9.89 -27.70
C GLU A 322 -5.21 9.64 -26.30
N ARG A 323 -4.85 8.52 -25.66
CA ARG A 323 -5.23 8.24 -24.26
C ARG A 323 -4.73 9.33 -23.30
N VAL A 324 -3.51 9.82 -23.47
CA VAL A 324 -2.96 10.93 -22.68
C VAL A 324 -3.76 12.22 -22.91
N ILE A 325 -4.07 12.55 -24.17
CA ILE A 325 -4.88 13.73 -24.54
C ILE A 325 -6.28 13.63 -23.96
N MET A 326 -6.93 12.46 -23.99
CA MET A 326 -8.25 12.28 -23.38
C MET A 326 -8.20 12.52 -21.87
N ASN A 327 -7.18 11.96 -21.19
CA ASN A 327 -7.02 12.12 -19.75
C ASN A 327 -6.79 13.59 -19.37
N VAL A 328 -5.84 14.28 -20.02
CA VAL A 328 -5.56 15.70 -19.74
C VAL A 328 -6.71 16.59 -20.20
N GLY A 329 -7.30 16.30 -21.37
CA GLY A 329 -8.39 17.06 -21.98
C GLY A 329 -9.67 17.04 -21.15
N SER A 330 -10.02 15.90 -20.55
CA SER A 330 -11.18 15.81 -19.64
C SER A 330 -11.06 16.77 -18.45
N ILE A 331 -9.85 16.96 -17.93
CA ILE A 331 -9.57 17.83 -16.77
C ILE A 331 -9.53 19.30 -17.17
N VAL A 332 -9.00 19.59 -18.36
CA VAL A 332 -8.93 20.94 -18.94
C VAL A 332 -10.32 21.50 -19.23
N ASN A 333 -11.26 20.67 -19.72
CA ASN A 333 -12.62 21.10 -20.05
C ASN A 333 -13.47 21.49 -18.83
N VAL A 334 -13.09 21.05 -17.61
CA VAL A 334 -13.78 21.42 -16.35
C VAL A 334 -13.29 22.78 -15.80
N SER A 335 -12.12 23.26 -16.23
CA SER A 335 -11.48 24.45 -15.66
C SER A 335 -11.66 25.68 -16.57
N TYR A 336 -12.68 26.50 -16.28
CA TYR A 336 -13.02 27.71 -17.04
C TYR A 336 -11.83 28.69 -17.26
N ASN A 337 -11.71 29.14 -18.52
CA ASN A 337 -11.36 30.51 -18.97
C ASN A 337 -9.96 31.12 -18.74
N LYS A 338 -8.88 30.36 -18.52
CA LYS A 338 -7.51 30.91 -18.72
C LYS A 338 -6.60 29.97 -19.51
N PRO A 339 -5.79 30.49 -20.45
CA PRO A 339 -4.77 29.70 -21.13
C PRO A 339 -3.80 29.17 -20.09
N ASN A 340 -3.95 27.89 -19.77
CA ASN A 340 -3.08 27.19 -18.85
C ASN A 340 -2.00 26.47 -19.67
N LYS A 341 -0.78 26.38 -19.16
CA LYS A 341 0.30 25.56 -19.76
C LYS A 341 -0.11 24.10 -20.07
N LEU A 342 -1.18 23.61 -19.44
CA LEU A 342 -1.80 22.30 -19.72
C LEU A 342 -2.59 22.28 -21.05
N GLN A 343 -3.21 23.39 -21.44
CA GLN A 343 -3.88 23.54 -22.75
C GLN A 343 -2.83 23.58 -23.87
N GLU A 344 -1.74 24.32 -23.68
CA GLU A 344 -0.60 24.33 -24.62
C GLU A 344 -0.02 22.93 -24.80
N PHE A 345 0.16 22.17 -23.71
CA PHE A 345 0.59 20.78 -23.78
C PHE A 345 -0.34 19.90 -24.63
N VAL A 346 -1.67 20.02 -24.45
CA VAL A 346 -2.65 19.27 -25.23
C VAL A 346 -2.64 19.70 -26.71
N ILE A 347 -2.51 20.99 -27.00
CA ILE A 347 -2.43 21.51 -28.37
C ILE A 347 -1.19 20.98 -29.07
N ASN A 348 -0.03 21.03 -28.41
CA ASN A 348 1.22 20.53 -28.96
C ASN A 348 1.16 19.01 -29.22
N LEU A 349 0.58 18.23 -28.30
CA LEU A 349 0.38 16.80 -28.53
C LEU A 349 -0.56 16.51 -29.71
N LYS A 350 -1.62 17.30 -29.89
CA LYS A 350 -2.50 17.20 -31.06
C LYS A 350 -1.78 17.57 -32.36
N ALA A 351 -0.89 18.56 -32.33
CA ALA A 351 -0.07 18.91 -33.49
C ALA A 351 0.84 17.75 -33.89
N TYR A 352 1.53 17.12 -32.93
CA TYR A 352 2.34 15.93 -33.20
C TYR A 352 1.53 14.72 -33.69
N LEU A 353 0.29 14.54 -33.23
CA LEU A 353 -0.61 13.51 -33.78
C LEU A 353 -0.98 13.81 -35.23
N ASN A 354 -1.35 15.06 -35.53
CA ASN A 354 -1.65 15.46 -36.91
C ASN A 354 -0.43 15.28 -37.83
N ASP A 355 0.76 15.64 -37.37
CA ASP A 355 2.00 15.46 -38.13
C ASP A 355 2.31 13.96 -38.37
N MET A 356 1.96 13.08 -37.42
CA MET A 356 2.03 11.63 -37.61
C MET A 356 0.92 11.11 -38.54
N ASP A 357 -0.29 11.65 -38.51
CA ASP A 357 -1.40 11.23 -39.38
C ASP A 357 -1.21 11.68 -40.84
N VAL A 358 -0.58 12.83 -41.09
CA VAL A 358 -0.27 13.31 -42.45
C VAL A 358 0.59 12.30 -43.22
N GLU A 359 1.49 11.57 -42.54
CA GLU A 359 2.26 10.48 -43.16
C GLU A 359 1.39 9.30 -43.61
N ASN A 360 0.24 9.03 -42.98
CA ASN A 360 -0.66 7.93 -43.44
C ASN A 360 -1.32 8.26 -44.79
N ASN A 361 -1.46 9.54 -45.13
CA ASN A 361 -2.06 9.97 -46.38
C ASN A 361 -1.02 10.11 -47.51
N GLU A 362 0.27 10.33 -47.20
CA GLU A 362 1.35 10.39 -48.19
C GLU A 362 1.85 8.99 -48.62
N GLU A 363 1.53 7.92 -47.89
CA GLU A 363 1.89 6.53 -48.26
C GLU A 363 0.96 5.87 -49.31
N VAL A 364 -0.02 6.58 -49.88
CA VAL A 364 -0.91 6.03 -50.92
C VAL A 364 -0.51 6.40 -52.36
N ASP A 365 0.43 7.33 -52.57
CA ASP A 365 0.97 7.56 -53.91
C ASP A 365 2.19 6.65 -54.16
N VAL A 366 1.88 5.44 -54.63
CA VAL A 366 2.82 4.64 -55.43
C VAL A 366 3.04 5.40 -56.75
N GLU A 367 3.84 6.47 -56.71
CA GLU A 367 4.42 7.06 -57.90
C GLU A 367 5.73 6.35 -58.21
N ILE A 368 5.62 5.48 -59.21
CA ILE A 368 6.71 4.96 -60.03
C ILE A 368 7.57 6.15 -60.49
N LEU A 369 8.74 6.32 -59.89
CA LEU A 369 9.84 7.08 -60.47
C LEU A 369 11.09 6.22 -60.46
N THR A 370 11.15 5.38 -61.50
CA THR A 370 12.37 5.11 -62.26
C THR A 370 13.12 6.42 -62.49
N ASP A 371 14.36 6.50 -62.00
CA ASP A 371 15.53 7.15 -62.61
C ASP A 371 16.42 7.83 -61.57
N VAL A 372 17.33 7.05 -60.97
CA VAL A 372 18.74 7.46 -60.88
C VAL A 372 19.61 6.23 -61.15
N THR A 373 19.94 6.05 -62.42
CA THR A 373 21.15 5.35 -62.84
C THR A 373 22.36 6.12 -62.30
N ASN A 374 23.12 5.52 -61.38
CA ASN A 374 24.57 5.28 -61.50
C ASN A 374 25.21 5.01 -60.13
N ASN A 375 26.05 3.97 -60.13
CA ASN A 375 26.98 3.52 -59.09
C ASN A 375 26.42 2.67 -57.96
N MET A 376 25.88 1.50 -58.32
CA MET A 376 25.95 0.31 -57.47
C MET A 376 27.21 -0.45 -57.85
N GLU A 377 28.30 -0.26 -57.11
CA GLU A 377 29.34 -1.31 -57.04
C GLU A 377 28.78 -2.39 -56.10
N GLU A 378 28.36 -3.52 -56.66
CA GLU A 378 28.21 -4.76 -55.89
C GLU A 378 29.61 -5.21 -55.44
N PRO A 379 29.91 -5.33 -54.13
CA PRO A 379 31.13 -6.00 -53.74
C PRO A 379 30.86 -7.51 -53.81
N GLU A 380 31.48 -8.15 -54.80
CA GLU A 380 31.60 -9.60 -54.89
C GLU A 380 32.09 -10.16 -53.54
N ILE A 381 31.28 -11.01 -52.91
CA ILE A 381 31.71 -11.81 -51.76
C ILE A 381 32.44 -13.03 -52.33
N SER A 382 33.71 -12.84 -52.72
CA SER A 382 34.60 -13.96 -53.05
C SER A 382 35.59 -14.22 -51.90
N GLY A 383 35.72 -15.50 -51.53
CA GLY A 383 36.70 -16.00 -50.56
C GLY A 383 36.12 -16.37 -49.19
N GLN A 384 36.46 -17.57 -48.71
CA GLN A 384 36.16 -18.05 -47.36
C GLN A 384 36.70 -17.05 -46.32
N MET A 385 35.81 -16.30 -45.68
CA MET A 385 36.14 -15.42 -44.56
C MET A 385 35.90 -16.16 -43.24
N ASP A 386 36.80 -15.95 -42.28
CA ASP A 386 36.63 -16.47 -40.93
C ASP A 386 35.47 -15.75 -40.22
N ARG A 387 34.68 -16.47 -39.41
CA ARG A 387 33.38 -16.01 -38.86
C ARG A 387 33.49 -14.71 -38.06
N LYS A 388 34.67 -14.43 -37.50
CA LYS A 388 34.97 -13.18 -36.77
C LYS A 388 35.14 -11.98 -37.71
N GLN A 389 35.81 -12.16 -38.85
CA GLN A 389 36.02 -11.10 -39.84
C GLN A 389 34.70 -10.71 -40.52
N LEU A 390 33.83 -11.69 -40.79
CA LEU A 390 32.47 -11.42 -41.27
C LEU A 390 31.66 -10.62 -40.24
N LYS A 391 31.77 -10.97 -38.95
CA LYS A 391 31.08 -10.27 -37.86
C LYS A 391 31.58 -8.83 -37.71
N GLU A 392 32.88 -8.59 -37.78
CA GLU A 392 33.46 -7.25 -37.73
C GLU A 392 33.10 -6.41 -38.95
N LYS A 393 33.07 -7.01 -40.15
CA LYS A 393 32.70 -6.32 -41.38
C LYS A 393 31.20 -5.97 -41.41
N LEU A 394 30.32 -6.86 -40.93
CA LEU A 394 28.90 -6.58 -40.70
C LEU A 394 28.68 -5.51 -39.61
N LEU A 395 29.47 -5.52 -38.53
CA LEU A 395 29.45 -4.47 -37.51
C LEU A 395 29.96 -3.12 -38.05
N GLY A 396 30.94 -3.13 -38.95
CA GLY A 396 31.43 -1.94 -39.64
C GLY A 396 30.36 -1.35 -40.57
N MET A 397 29.70 -2.18 -41.36
CA MET A 397 28.61 -1.77 -42.27
C MET A 397 27.37 -1.27 -41.50
N SER A 398 27.07 -1.85 -40.34
CA SER A 398 26.01 -1.38 -39.42
C SER A 398 26.32 -0.03 -38.76
N LYS A 399 27.59 0.37 -38.67
CA LYS A 399 28.01 1.65 -38.08
C LYS A 399 28.16 2.76 -39.13
N GLN A 400 28.40 2.42 -40.39
CA GLN A 400 28.59 3.38 -41.50
C GLN A 400 27.29 3.76 -42.21
N THR A 401 26.22 2.98 -42.09
CA THR A 401 24.87 3.48 -42.37
C THR A 401 24.39 4.27 -41.16
N SER A 402 24.74 5.56 -41.10
CA SER A 402 23.84 6.52 -40.45
C SER A 402 22.52 6.41 -41.19
N LYS A 403 21.62 5.54 -40.72
CA LYS A 403 20.25 5.45 -41.23
C LYS A 403 19.75 6.88 -41.29
N GLN A 404 19.49 7.39 -42.50
CA GLN A 404 18.71 8.61 -42.63
C GLN A 404 17.44 8.33 -41.83
N MET A 405 17.29 9.05 -40.73
CA MET A 405 16.16 8.81 -39.84
C MET A 405 14.89 9.00 -40.64
N ASN A 406 14.03 7.98 -40.63
CA ASN A 406 12.75 8.09 -41.32
C ASN A 406 11.97 9.29 -40.75
N ARG A 407 11.12 9.96 -41.54
CA ARG A 407 10.38 11.17 -41.10
C ARG A 407 9.63 10.90 -39.78
N TYR A 408 9.02 9.72 -39.66
CA TYR A 408 8.41 9.22 -38.43
C TYR A 408 9.40 9.12 -37.25
N GLU A 409 10.62 8.64 -37.47
CA GLU A 409 11.64 8.53 -36.42
C GLU A 409 12.07 9.92 -35.91
N GLN A 410 12.12 10.92 -36.78
CA GLN A 410 12.42 12.31 -36.41
C GLN A 410 11.28 12.93 -35.60
N ILE A 411 10.03 12.71 -36.02
CA ILE A 411 8.84 13.16 -35.28
C ILE A 411 8.76 12.48 -33.92
N ARG A 412 8.99 11.16 -33.86
CA ARG A 412 9.01 10.38 -32.61
C ARG A 412 10.07 10.90 -31.64
N GLN A 413 11.30 11.13 -32.10
CA GLN A 413 12.34 11.69 -31.23
C GLN A 413 11.98 13.10 -30.74
N SER A 414 11.48 13.96 -31.62
CA SER A 414 11.04 15.30 -31.27
C SER A 414 9.94 15.28 -30.21
N LEU A 415 8.94 14.40 -30.38
CA LEU A 415 7.88 14.18 -29.41
C LEU A 415 8.42 13.67 -28.06
N LEU A 416 9.28 12.65 -28.08
CA LEU A 416 9.82 12.06 -26.84
C LEU A 416 10.70 13.07 -26.10
N ASN A 417 11.47 13.90 -26.80
CA ASN A 417 12.23 15.00 -26.21
C ASN A 417 11.28 16.02 -25.57
N TYR A 418 10.24 16.46 -26.29
CA TYR A 418 9.23 17.37 -25.75
C TYR A 418 8.53 16.81 -24.50
N LEU A 419 8.16 15.52 -24.52
CA LEU A 419 7.59 14.82 -23.37
C LEU A 419 8.57 14.77 -22.20
N SER A 420 9.84 14.47 -22.46
CA SER A 420 10.86 14.39 -21.42
C SER A 420 11.14 15.76 -20.77
N GLU A 421 11.26 16.82 -21.56
CA GLU A 421 11.39 18.20 -21.06
C GLU A 421 10.17 18.60 -20.22
N THR A 422 8.97 18.25 -20.70
CA THR A 422 7.73 18.53 -19.98
C THR A 422 7.67 17.77 -18.64
N PHE A 423 8.00 16.48 -18.64
CA PHE A 423 8.03 15.67 -17.43
C PHE A 423 9.10 16.12 -16.45
N GLU A 424 10.25 16.62 -16.91
CA GLU A 424 11.29 17.17 -16.03
C GLU A 424 10.79 18.40 -15.26
N ILE A 425 9.95 19.23 -15.87
CA ILE A 425 9.37 20.42 -15.23
C ILE A 425 8.31 20.03 -14.20
N TYR A 426 7.43 19.07 -14.51
CA TYR A 426 6.24 18.80 -13.71
C TYR A 426 6.35 17.58 -12.77
N LEU A 427 7.21 16.61 -13.06
CA LEU A 427 7.48 15.42 -12.23
C LEU A 427 8.72 15.62 -11.35
N THR A 428 8.81 16.79 -10.72
CA THR A 428 9.84 17.08 -9.72
C THR A 428 9.47 16.44 -8.38
N LYS A 429 10.46 16.17 -7.54
CA LYS A 429 10.25 15.58 -6.20
C LYS A 429 9.49 16.57 -5.29
N PRO A 430 8.56 16.11 -4.42
CA PRO A 430 7.84 17.02 -3.51
C PRO A 430 8.78 17.87 -2.63
N SER A 431 9.93 17.30 -2.23
CA SER A 431 10.90 17.99 -1.37
C SER A 431 11.64 19.18 -2.01
N SER A 432 11.40 19.47 -3.30
CA SER A 432 11.89 20.72 -3.92
C SER A 432 10.94 21.90 -3.72
N MET A 433 9.69 21.66 -3.35
CA MET A 433 8.72 22.72 -3.07
C MET A 433 8.84 23.22 -1.64
N TYR A 434 8.58 24.52 -1.42
CA TYR A 434 8.49 25.08 -0.08
C TYR A 434 7.20 24.64 0.61
N PHE A 435 7.26 24.45 1.92
CA PHE A 435 6.15 23.99 2.77
C PHE A 435 5.49 22.69 2.32
N HIS A 436 6.22 21.82 1.60
CA HIS A 436 5.66 20.56 1.11
C HIS A 436 5.17 19.65 2.24
N GLU A 437 5.76 19.78 3.44
CA GLU A 437 5.39 19.07 4.66
C GLU A 437 3.96 19.36 5.09
N ILE A 438 3.33 20.46 4.68
CA ILE A 438 1.92 20.76 4.98
C ILE A 438 0.98 19.72 4.36
N CYS A 439 1.30 19.26 3.15
CA CYS A 439 0.46 18.32 2.42
C CYS A 439 1.03 16.90 2.39
N PHE A 440 2.35 16.74 2.46
CA PHE A 440 3.02 15.44 2.34
C PHE A 440 3.47 14.91 3.71
N PHE A 441 2.87 13.81 4.15
CA PHE A 441 3.30 13.10 5.36
C PHE A 441 4.39 12.06 5.04
N ASN A 442 5.61 12.22 5.57
CA ASN A 442 6.75 11.36 5.24
C ASN A 442 7.52 10.85 6.47
N ASP A 443 6.91 10.87 7.67
CA ASP A 443 7.54 10.34 8.87
C ASP A 443 7.45 8.81 8.90
N ILE A 444 8.61 8.15 8.89
CA ILE A 444 8.70 6.68 8.91
C ILE A 444 8.50 6.11 10.32
N SER A 445 8.55 6.95 11.36
CA SER A 445 8.33 6.55 12.76
C SER A 445 6.96 5.91 12.97
N ILE A 446 6.00 6.19 12.09
CA ILE A 446 4.69 5.53 12.03
C ILE A 446 4.78 3.99 11.96
N ARG A 447 5.89 3.45 11.43
CA ARG A 447 6.13 2.02 11.30
C ARG A 447 6.02 1.29 12.63
N THR A 448 6.62 1.82 13.70
CA THR A 448 6.66 1.14 15.01
C THR A 448 5.27 1.07 15.65
N HIS A 449 4.39 2.00 15.31
CA HIS A 449 3.01 2.04 15.78
C HIS A 449 2.10 1.06 15.03
N ILE A 450 2.39 0.80 13.75
CA ILE A 450 1.59 -0.09 12.89
C ILE A 450 2.10 -1.53 12.97
N ILE A 451 3.38 -1.75 12.69
CA ILE A 451 4.05 -3.06 12.74
C ILE A 451 4.60 -3.22 14.15
N GLY A 452 3.83 -3.81 15.05
CA GLY A 452 4.26 -4.04 16.43
C GLY A 452 5.47 -4.98 16.51
N GLU A 453 6.68 -4.44 16.63
CA GLU A 453 7.95 -5.20 16.70
C GLU A 453 8.31 -5.58 18.16
N HIS A 454 7.39 -6.24 18.88
CA HIS A 454 7.55 -6.52 20.32
C HIS A 454 8.78 -7.37 20.66
N ARG A 455 9.06 -8.41 19.86
CA ARG A 455 10.22 -9.29 20.10
C ARG A 455 11.54 -8.53 20.00
N ALA A 456 11.68 -7.67 19.00
CA ALA A 456 12.88 -6.86 18.81
C ALA A 456 13.06 -5.88 19.98
N ALA A 457 11.98 -5.20 20.41
CA ALA A 457 12.02 -4.29 21.55
C ALA A 457 12.45 -4.99 22.85
N ILE A 458 11.85 -6.15 23.17
CA ILE A 458 12.21 -6.95 24.36
C ILE A 458 13.66 -7.44 24.26
N HIS A 459 14.06 -7.93 23.10
CA HIS A 459 15.42 -8.41 22.87
C HIS A 459 16.46 -7.30 23.08
N SER A 460 16.25 -6.13 22.47
CA SER A 460 17.13 -4.96 22.65
C SER A 460 17.12 -4.45 24.09
N ALA A 461 15.99 -4.48 24.79
CA ALA A 461 15.89 -4.06 26.20
C ALA A 461 16.67 -4.99 27.14
N LEU A 462 16.58 -6.32 26.91
CA LEU A 462 17.30 -7.30 27.71
C LEU A 462 18.80 -7.31 27.41
N ASN A 463 19.20 -7.12 26.15
CA ASN A 463 20.62 -7.08 25.76
C ASN A 463 21.30 -5.75 26.14
N ASN A 464 20.67 -4.60 25.88
CA ASN A 464 21.23 -3.28 26.11
C ASN A 464 20.26 -2.38 26.92
N PRO A 465 20.18 -2.57 28.26
CA PRO A 465 19.29 -1.78 29.12
C PRO A 465 19.57 -0.28 29.07
N HIS A 466 20.82 0.11 28.80
CA HIS A 466 21.23 1.51 28.68
C HIS A 466 20.42 2.29 27.64
N HIS A 467 20.02 1.65 26.54
CA HIS A 467 19.23 2.30 25.48
C HIS A 467 17.91 2.89 26.01
N TYR A 468 17.32 2.28 27.06
CA TYR A 468 16.07 2.71 27.66
C TYR A 468 16.26 3.44 29.00
N LEU A 469 17.19 2.96 29.84
CA LEU A 469 17.42 3.52 31.18
C LEU A 469 18.33 4.75 31.16
N GLN A 470 19.10 4.97 30.09
CA GLN A 470 20.06 6.07 29.93
C GLN A 470 21.00 6.23 31.14
N CYS A 471 21.38 5.10 31.75
CA CYS A 471 22.17 5.09 32.98
C CYS A 471 23.68 5.18 32.70
N ASN A 472 24.42 5.88 33.55
CA ASN A 472 25.88 6.04 33.41
C ASN A 472 26.66 4.73 33.56
N CYS A 473 26.07 3.70 34.16
CA CYS A 473 26.77 2.47 34.53
C CYS A 473 26.72 1.36 33.48
N CYS A 474 25.86 1.39 32.47
CA CYS A 474 25.63 0.26 31.54
C CYS A 474 26.00 0.54 30.07
N ASP A 475 26.85 1.54 29.79
CA ASP A 475 27.26 1.88 28.42
C ASP A 475 28.44 1.00 27.95
N PHE A 476 28.13 -0.20 27.46
CA PHE A 476 29.11 -1.22 27.08
C PHE A 476 28.72 -1.92 25.77
N PRO A 477 29.68 -2.59 25.08
CA PRO A 477 29.37 -3.40 23.91
C PRO A 477 28.36 -4.52 24.23
N GLU A 478 27.55 -4.90 23.23
CA GLU A 478 26.39 -5.79 23.39
C GLU A 478 26.74 -7.16 23.98
N THR A 479 27.95 -7.65 23.74
CA THR A 479 28.44 -8.95 24.23
C THR A 479 28.95 -8.92 25.67
N ALA A 480 29.15 -7.75 26.27
CA ALA A 480 29.65 -7.67 27.64
C ALA A 480 28.53 -7.92 28.67
N ILE A 481 28.84 -8.74 29.68
CA ILE A 481 28.01 -8.97 30.86
C ILE A 481 28.70 -8.29 32.04
N ARG A 482 27.98 -7.43 32.77
CA ARG A 482 28.51 -6.74 33.97
C ARG A 482 27.51 -6.79 35.13
N SER A 483 28.01 -6.76 36.35
CA SER A 483 27.22 -6.77 37.60
C SER A 483 26.26 -5.60 37.76
N CYS A 484 26.54 -4.47 37.11
CA CYS A 484 25.69 -3.27 37.14
C CYS A 484 24.41 -3.37 36.29
N MET A 485 24.27 -4.41 35.47
CA MET A 485 23.08 -4.64 34.65
C MET A 485 21.93 -5.17 35.51
N PRO A 486 20.66 -4.96 35.13
CA PRO A 486 19.52 -5.59 35.79
C PRO A 486 19.61 -7.12 35.76
N ASP A 487 19.13 -7.78 36.82
CA ASP A 487 19.24 -9.24 36.98
C ASP A 487 18.64 -10.03 35.82
N ILE A 488 17.48 -9.60 35.31
CA ILE A 488 16.84 -10.23 34.16
C ILE A 488 17.71 -10.14 32.89
N SER A 489 18.46 -9.06 32.71
CA SER A 489 19.39 -8.87 31.58
C SER A 489 20.62 -9.76 31.73
N ILE A 490 21.17 -9.90 32.94
CA ILE A 490 22.29 -10.82 33.21
C ILE A 490 21.85 -12.27 32.95
N ALA A 491 20.72 -12.67 33.54
CA ALA A 491 20.14 -13.99 33.34
C ALA A 491 19.88 -14.24 31.84
N TYR A 492 19.33 -13.26 31.13
CA TYR A 492 19.10 -13.33 29.70
C TYR A 492 20.41 -13.49 28.90
N LYS A 493 21.47 -12.72 29.16
CA LYS A 493 22.72 -12.91 28.40
C LYS A 493 23.33 -14.28 28.63
N LEU A 494 23.33 -14.78 29.86
CA LEU A 494 23.76 -16.14 30.19
C LEU A 494 22.91 -17.21 29.50
N HIS A 495 21.59 -17.02 29.41
CA HIS A 495 20.70 -17.96 28.70
C HIS A 495 21.02 -18.05 27.20
N LEU A 496 21.54 -16.98 26.59
CA LEU A 496 21.89 -16.95 25.17
C LEU A 496 23.13 -17.80 24.86
N GLU A 497 24.10 -17.82 25.79
CA GLU A 497 25.32 -18.64 25.72
C GLU A 497 25.04 -20.13 25.96
N CYS A 498 23.95 -20.43 26.68
CA CYS A 498 23.54 -21.80 26.93
C CYS A 498 22.90 -22.49 25.72
N GLY A 499 23.04 -23.82 25.70
CA GLY A 499 22.37 -24.69 24.73
C GLY A 499 20.86 -24.81 24.96
N LYS A 500 20.22 -25.74 24.23
CA LYS A 500 18.75 -25.95 24.27
C LYS A 500 18.21 -26.36 25.65
N LEU A 501 18.99 -27.12 26.41
CA LEU A 501 18.66 -27.53 27.78
C LEU A 501 19.66 -26.86 28.71
N ILE A 502 19.13 -26.06 29.63
CA ILE A 502 19.92 -25.27 30.58
C ILE A 502 19.78 -25.91 31.95
N ASN A 503 20.90 -26.28 32.57
CA ASN A 503 20.92 -26.74 33.96
C ASN A 503 20.73 -25.52 34.88
N LEU A 504 19.72 -25.56 35.75
CA LEU A 504 19.40 -24.44 36.64
C LEU A 504 20.53 -24.16 37.65
N TYR A 505 21.23 -25.20 38.11
CA TYR A 505 22.30 -25.03 39.09
C TYR A 505 23.51 -24.32 38.46
N ASP A 506 23.96 -24.77 37.28
CA ASP A 506 25.11 -24.18 36.59
C ASP A 506 24.81 -22.73 36.19
N TRP A 507 23.57 -22.45 35.79
CA TRP A 507 23.12 -21.10 35.45
C TRP A 507 23.07 -20.16 36.68
N LEU A 508 22.60 -20.68 37.83
CA LEU A 508 22.64 -19.95 39.10
C LEU A 508 24.07 -19.63 39.54
N GLN A 509 24.99 -20.59 39.41
CA GLN A 509 26.41 -20.37 39.73
C GLN A 509 27.02 -19.30 38.84
N ALA A 510 26.78 -19.35 37.52
CA ALA A 510 27.26 -18.33 36.60
C ALA A 510 26.70 -16.93 36.92
N PHE A 511 25.41 -16.84 37.29
CA PHE A 511 24.76 -15.60 37.69
C PHE A 511 25.40 -15.00 38.96
N VAL A 512 25.63 -15.82 39.98
CA VAL A 512 26.27 -15.41 41.23
C VAL A 512 27.70 -14.93 40.99
N SER A 513 28.49 -15.65 40.17
CA SER A 513 29.87 -15.26 39.84
C SER A 513 29.98 -13.90 39.13
N ILE A 514 28.93 -13.45 38.44
CA ILE A 514 28.91 -12.13 37.80
C ILE A 514 28.59 -11.02 38.80
N ILE A 515 27.63 -11.25 39.70
CA ILE A 515 27.15 -10.22 40.64
C ILE A 515 28.11 -10.05 41.82
N ASP A 516 28.62 -11.16 42.33
CA ASP A 516 29.53 -11.19 43.46
C ASP A 516 30.82 -11.95 43.09
N PRO A 517 31.81 -11.27 42.48
CA PRO A 517 33.04 -11.91 42.04
C PRO A 517 34.07 -12.11 43.16
N TYR A 518 33.81 -11.66 44.39
CA TYR A 518 34.79 -11.67 45.50
C TYR A 518 34.52 -12.71 46.59
N ASP A 519 33.41 -13.43 46.49
CA ASP A 519 33.02 -14.50 47.43
C ASP A 519 33.59 -15.87 46.97
N ASP A 520 34.89 -15.89 46.65
CA ASP A 520 35.69 -17.07 46.33
C ASP A 520 36.48 -17.48 47.60
N ASP A 521 35.80 -18.09 48.58
CA ASP A 521 36.49 -18.95 49.54
C ASP A 521 36.99 -20.17 48.75
N GLU A 522 38.32 -20.36 48.73
CA GLU A 522 39.11 -21.28 47.88
C GLU A 522 38.80 -22.80 48.00
N ASP A 523 37.65 -23.21 48.52
CA ASP A 523 37.26 -24.62 48.65
C ASP A 523 36.12 -25.01 47.69
N ASP A 524 36.56 -25.57 46.56
CA ASP A 524 35.89 -25.97 45.31
C ASP A 524 34.74 -27.01 45.42
N ALA A 525 33.91 -27.01 46.47
CA ALA A 525 32.88 -28.05 46.66
C ALA A 525 31.44 -27.59 46.94
N LYS A 526 31.19 -26.34 47.37
CA LYS A 526 29.83 -25.76 47.52
C LYS A 526 29.93 -24.28 47.90
N ARG A 527 29.89 -23.39 46.91
CA ARG A 527 29.68 -21.96 47.16
C ARG A 527 28.36 -21.81 47.93
N ILE A 528 28.41 -21.25 49.15
CA ILE A 528 27.20 -21.01 49.94
C ILE A 528 26.49 -19.83 49.29
N ILE A 529 25.50 -20.10 48.44
CA ILE A 529 24.75 -19.04 47.77
C ILE A 529 23.91 -18.31 48.80
N HIS A 530 24.13 -17.00 48.94
CA HIS A 530 23.27 -16.16 49.77
C HIS A 530 21.79 -16.29 49.36
N PRO A 531 20.85 -16.49 50.30
CA PRO A 531 19.42 -16.68 50.00
C PRO A 531 18.81 -15.56 49.16
N GLU A 532 19.31 -14.33 49.31
CA GLU A 532 18.88 -13.17 48.51
C GLU A 532 19.27 -13.31 47.03
N LEU A 533 20.50 -13.73 46.73
CA LEU A 533 20.95 -13.95 45.35
C LEU A 533 20.18 -15.10 44.70
N GLN A 534 19.88 -16.16 45.47
CA GLN A 534 19.02 -17.24 45.00
C GLN A 534 17.60 -16.76 44.69
N ALA A 535 17.03 -15.89 45.52
CA ALA A 535 15.70 -15.32 45.30
C ALA A 535 15.68 -14.42 44.05
N ARG A 536 16.69 -13.55 43.88
CA ARG A 536 16.85 -12.67 42.70
C ARG A 536 16.99 -13.48 41.41
N PHE A 537 17.84 -14.51 41.40
CA PHE A 537 17.94 -15.43 40.27
C PHE A 537 16.60 -16.12 39.98
N THR A 538 15.93 -16.65 41.00
CA THR A 538 14.64 -17.34 40.84
C THR A 538 13.60 -16.39 40.23
N GLN A 539 13.57 -15.12 40.65
CA GLN A 539 12.72 -14.10 40.05
C GLN A 539 13.06 -13.85 38.58
N ALA A 540 14.34 -13.64 38.24
CA ALA A 540 14.76 -13.45 36.86
C ALA A 540 14.40 -14.64 35.95
N VAL A 541 14.55 -15.87 36.45
CA VAL A 541 14.13 -17.10 35.76
C VAL A 541 12.61 -17.12 35.56
N GLN A 542 11.83 -16.79 36.58
CA GLN A 542 10.36 -16.71 36.47
C GLN A 542 9.91 -15.65 35.47
N GLU A 543 10.56 -14.49 35.43
CA GLU A 543 10.29 -13.43 34.46
C GLU A 543 10.62 -13.90 33.03
N LEU A 544 11.73 -14.61 32.83
CA LEU A 544 12.08 -15.20 31.53
C LEU A 544 11.12 -16.33 31.11
N GLU A 545 10.60 -17.11 32.06
CA GLU A 545 9.56 -18.11 31.78
C GLU A 545 8.23 -17.43 31.42
N PHE A 546 7.86 -16.35 32.13
CA PHE A 546 6.67 -15.55 31.83
C PHE A 546 6.72 -14.91 30.45
N LEU A 547 7.88 -14.35 30.07
CA LEU A 547 8.12 -13.80 28.73
C LEU A 547 8.22 -14.89 27.65
N GLY A 548 8.28 -16.16 28.04
CA GLY A 548 8.30 -17.31 27.14
C GLY A 548 9.64 -17.54 26.47
N PHE A 549 10.76 -17.09 27.04
CA PHE A 549 12.13 -17.39 26.59
C PHE A 549 12.62 -18.78 27.03
N ILE A 550 12.08 -19.24 28.16
CA ILE A 550 12.34 -20.57 28.71
C ILE A 550 11.04 -21.25 29.10
N LYS A 551 11.09 -22.57 29.26
CA LYS A 551 9.98 -23.39 29.74
C LYS A 551 10.50 -24.50 30.64
N SER A 552 9.80 -24.76 31.74
CA SER A 552 10.07 -25.90 32.61
C SER A 552 10.17 -27.23 31.83
N SER A 553 11.28 -27.96 31.99
CA SER A 553 11.49 -29.25 31.32
C SER A 553 10.83 -30.38 32.11
N LYS A 554 10.05 -31.23 31.41
CA LYS A 554 9.59 -32.53 31.97
C LYS A 554 10.55 -33.69 31.68
N ARG A 555 11.60 -33.45 30.88
CA ARG A 555 12.49 -34.51 30.38
C ARG A 555 13.67 -34.79 31.30
N LYS A 556 14.16 -33.77 32.00
CA LYS A 556 15.29 -33.87 32.93
C LYS A 556 14.97 -32.98 34.13
N ALA A 557 15.14 -33.52 35.33
CA ALA A 557 14.99 -32.77 36.57
C ALA A 557 16.00 -31.61 36.60
N ASP A 558 15.64 -30.50 37.23
CA ASP A 558 16.47 -29.32 37.43
C ASP A 558 16.98 -28.65 36.13
N HIS A 559 16.27 -28.85 35.02
CA HIS A 559 16.59 -28.22 33.74
C HIS A 559 15.42 -27.40 33.22
N VAL A 560 15.74 -26.30 32.56
CA VAL A 560 14.79 -25.54 31.74
C VAL A 560 15.13 -25.69 30.26
N THR A 561 14.11 -25.61 29.42
CA THR A 561 14.26 -25.70 27.96
C THR A 561 14.13 -24.31 27.37
N ARG A 562 15.11 -23.89 26.57
CA ARG A 562 15.05 -22.66 25.79
C ARG A 562 14.04 -22.81 24.66
N THR A 563 13.16 -21.84 24.50
CA THR A 563 12.05 -21.83 23.51
C THR A 563 12.35 -20.94 22.31
N THR A 564 13.32 -20.03 22.42
CA THR A 564 13.69 -19.08 21.37
C THR A 564 15.02 -19.44 20.72
N TRP A 565 15.14 -19.16 19.42
CA TRP A 565 16.40 -19.27 18.65
C TRP A 565 16.94 -17.87 18.34
N GLY A 566 18.27 -17.74 18.24
CA GLY A 566 18.97 -16.49 17.93
C GLY A 566 19.14 -15.61 19.17
N GLY A 567 20.40 -15.31 19.48
CA GLY A 567 20.81 -14.16 20.26
C GLY A 567 21.27 -13.06 19.34
#